data_AF-A0A936IUU9-F1
#
_entry.id   AF-A0A936IUU9-F1
#
_cell.length_a   1.000
_cell.length_b   1.000
_cell.length_c   1.000
_cell.angle_alpha   90.00
_cell.angle_beta   90.00
_cell.angle_gamma   90.00
#
_symmetry.space_group_name_H-M   'P 1'
#
loop_
_entity.id
_entity.type
_entity.pdbx_description
1 polymer ?
#
loop_
_entity_poly.entity_id
_entity_poly.type
_entity_poly.pdbx_seq_one_letter_code
_entity_poly.pdbx_strand_id
1 'polypeptide(L)'
;MLRIALAEWRRLAQSFRTVNVLMFALVVAGVPWLIGLSMLDALVILPFACLPVFPVASLAVTAFAGEQPDDSVLGWVLAKAGAVALAGWLFGIATIVAALAVLNWMNWHGKLLLPSTGILGAAAALSLGAIAAVASAGSLAAVAAHSAPSGYRRLRLILLATVIGLLMGPRLLPASWTGWLASDLTDAGIARKAWLAAALLVVLAGFLARAAAARYSSLDSGESSPAVSSPSSSPNSEPDSGDS
;
A
#
# COMPACT_ATOMS: atom_id res chain seq x y z
N MET A 1 -9.52 19.95 1.58
CA MET A 1 -8.81 18.78 1.02
C MET A 1 -7.30 19.00 0.80
N LEU A 2 -6.84 20.01 0.03
CA LEU A 2 -5.41 20.19 -0.27
C LEU A 2 -4.50 20.38 0.97
N ARG A 3 -4.95 21.16 1.96
CA ARG A 3 -4.17 21.41 3.20
C ARG A 3 -3.99 20.17 4.06
N ILE A 4 -5.02 19.33 4.15
CA ILE A 4 -4.98 18.05 4.88
C ILE A 4 -3.99 17.11 4.19
N ALA A 5 -4.06 16.99 2.86
CA ALA A 5 -3.12 16.17 2.09
C ALA A 5 -1.65 16.63 2.26
N LEU A 6 -1.39 17.93 2.33
CA LEU A 6 -0.05 18.49 2.54
C LEU A 6 0.52 18.24 3.95
N ALA A 7 -0.33 18.39 4.98
CA ALA A 7 0.07 18.10 6.36
C ALA A 7 0.38 16.61 6.53
N GLU A 8 -0.47 15.74 5.98
CA GLU A 8 -0.27 14.29 5.96
C GLU A 8 1.04 13.94 5.24
N TRP A 9 1.30 14.55 4.08
CA TRP A 9 2.51 14.30 3.30
C TRP A 9 3.79 14.59 4.09
N ARG A 10 3.85 15.70 4.85
CA ARG A 10 5.02 16.02 5.69
C ARG A 10 5.23 15.01 6.82
N ARG A 11 4.15 14.60 7.50
CA ARG A 11 4.19 13.58 8.57
C ARG A 11 4.63 12.21 8.05
N LEU A 12 4.13 11.84 6.86
CA LEU A 12 4.47 10.60 6.17
C LEU A 12 5.93 10.60 5.70
N ALA A 13 6.43 11.72 5.15
CA ALA A 13 7.82 11.88 4.76
C ALA A 13 8.78 11.74 5.96
N GLN A 14 8.40 12.24 7.13
CA GLN A 14 9.20 12.14 8.36
C GLN A 14 9.17 10.72 8.97
N SER A 15 8.12 9.93 8.70
CA SER A 15 7.99 8.53 9.13
C SER A 15 8.70 7.53 8.22
N PHE A 16 9.32 7.96 7.12
CA PHE A 16 10.21 7.11 6.32
C PHE A 16 11.47 6.78 7.15
N ARG A 17 11.35 5.73 7.97
CA ARG A 17 12.42 5.20 8.81
C ARG A 17 13.63 4.78 7.99
N THR A 18 14.80 4.75 8.64
CA THR A 18 16.08 4.23 8.12
C THR A 18 15.95 2.92 7.36
N VAL A 19 15.04 2.02 7.77
CA VAL A 19 14.78 0.74 7.10
C VAL A 19 14.27 0.91 5.66
N ASN A 20 13.36 1.86 5.41
CA ASN A 20 12.84 2.10 4.05
C ASN A 20 13.92 2.72 3.16
N VAL A 21 14.75 3.61 3.70
CA VAL A 21 15.89 4.21 2.98
C VAL A 21 16.93 3.14 2.66
N LEU A 22 17.25 2.26 3.60
CA LEU A 22 18.18 1.15 3.38
C LEU A 22 17.63 0.17 2.35
N MET A 23 16.34 -0.19 2.44
CA MET A 23 15.69 -1.04 1.45
C MET A 23 15.70 -0.39 0.07
N PHE A 24 15.40 0.92 -0.01
CA PHE A 24 15.49 1.69 -1.25
C PHE A 24 16.90 1.66 -1.83
N ALA A 25 17.93 1.95 -1.04
CA ALA A 25 19.31 1.93 -1.50
C ALA A 25 19.74 0.54 -1.97
N LEU A 26 19.37 -0.51 -1.23
CA LEU A 26 19.64 -1.90 -1.59
C LEU A 26 18.97 -2.28 -2.90
N VAL A 27 17.72 -1.87 -3.09
CA VAL A 27 16.92 -2.15 -4.29
C VAL A 27 17.48 -1.36 -5.49
N VAL A 28 17.73 -0.06 -5.32
CA VAL A 28 18.19 0.84 -6.41
C VAL A 28 19.62 0.53 -6.85
N ALA A 29 20.53 0.21 -5.94
CA ALA A 29 21.93 -0.06 -6.29
C ALA A 29 22.23 -1.55 -6.43
N GLY A 30 21.73 -2.36 -5.49
CA GLY A 30 22.05 -3.78 -5.42
C GLY A 30 21.39 -4.59 -6.54
N VAL A 31 20.17 -4.25 -6.95
CA VAL A 31 19.46 -5.05 -7.98
C VAL A 31 20.05 -4.85 -9.38
N PRO A 32 20.33 -3.62 -9.85
CA PRO A 32 21.06 -3.44 -11.10
C PRO A 32 22.43 -4.14 -11.08
N TRP A 33 23.11 -4.15 -9.93
CA TRP A 33 24.40 -4.82 -9.78
C TRP A 33 24.30 -6.34 -9.89
N LEU A 34 23.28 -6.95 -9.28
CA LEU A 34 23.10 -8.41 -9.27
C LEU A 34 22.50 -8.96 -10.57
N ILE A 35 21.57 -8.24 -11.18
CA ILE A 35 20.78 -8.71 -12.33
C ILE A 35 21.32 -8.17 -13.66
N GLY A 36 22.00 -7.02 -13.65
CA GLY A 36 22.54 -6.40 -14.86
C GLY A 36 21.46 -6.04 -15.87
N LEU A 37 21.73 -6.30 -17.15
CA LEU A 37 20.84 -5.95 -18.27
C LEU A 37 19.48 -6.67 -18.24
N SER A 38 19.38 -7.81 -17.54
CA SER A 38 18.10 -8.52 -17.37
C SER A 38 17.09 -7.71 -16.56
N MET A 39 17.50 -6.59 -15.94
CA MET A 39 16.58 -5.63 -15.32
C MET A 39 15.66 -4.94 -16.34
N LEU A 40 15.99 -4.95 -17.64
CA LEU A 40 15.15 -4.42 -18.71
C LEU A 40 14.02 -5.39 -19.10
N ASP A 41 14.05 -6.64 -18.62
CA ASP A 41 13.02 -7.64 -18.88
C ASP A 41 11.70 -7.25 -18.18
N ALA A 42 10.60 -7.35 -18.91
CA ALA A 42 9.25 -7.14 -18.39
C ALA A 42 9.00 -7.94 -17.11
N LEU A 43 9.48 -9.18 -17.06
CA LEU A 43 9.30 -10.08 -15.93
C LEU A 43 10.02 -9.62 -14.66
N VAL A 44 11.06 -8.81 -14.78
CA VAL A 44 11.79 -8.23 -13.65
C VAL A 44 11.19 -6.89 -13.25
N ILE A 45 10.83 -6.05 -14.22
CA ILE A 45 10.29 -4.70 -13.99
C ILE A 45 8.95 -4.75 -13.25
N LEU A 46 8.04 -5.65 -13.63
CA LEU A 46 6.70 -5.70 -13.05
C LEU A 46 6.68 -5.96 -11.54
N PRO A 47 7.35 -7.02 -11.02
CA PRO A 47 7.46 -7.23 -9.57
C PRO A 47 8.15 -6.06 -8.88
N PHE A 48 9.15 -5.45 -9.54
CA PHE A 48 9.87 -4.30 -9.00
C PHE A 48 8.97 -3.09 -8.81
N ALA A 49 8.11 -2.83 -9.78
CA ALA A 49 7.12 -1.77 -9.71
C ALA A 49 6.11 -1.98 -8.58
N CYS A 50 5.95 -3.21 -8.08
CA CYS A 50 5.08 -3.53 -6.95
C CYS A 50 5.76 -3.43 -5.57
N LEU A 51 7.10 -3.29 -5.49
CA LEU A 51 7.83 -3.11 -4.23
C LEU A 51 7.37 -1.91 -3.35
N PRO A 52 6.90 -0.77 -3.89
CA PRO A 52 6.46 0.37 -3.08
C PRO A 52 5.24 0.04 -2.20
N VAL A 53 4.57 -1.08 -2.45
CA VAL A 53 3.46 -1.52 -1.62
C VAL A 53 3.89 -1.81 -0.17
N PHE A 54 5.15 -2.19 0.08
CA PHE A 54 5.66 -2.41 1.44
C PHE A 54 5.69 -1.14 2.31
N PRO A 55 6.34 -0.03 1.88
CA PRO A 55 6.29 1.21 2.64
C PRO A 55 4.85 1.74 2.73
N VAL A 56 4.07 1.64 1.65
CA VAL A 56 2.64 2.05 1.63
C VAL A 56 1.81 1.35 2.70
N ALA A 57 1.96 0.03 2.86
CA ALA A 57 1.23 -0.70 3.88
C ALA A 57 1.46 -0.10 5.29
N SER A 58 2.70 0.32 5.56
CA SER A 58 3.10 0.98 6.81
C SER A 58 2.47 2.36 6.96
N LEU A 59 2.54 3.14 5.88
CA LEU A 59 2.01 4.51 5.82
C LEU A 59 0.49 4.53 5.97
N ALA A 60 -0.20 3.54 5.39
CA ALA A 60 -1.64 3.37 5.54
C ALA A 60 -2.01 3.18 7.02
N VAL A 61 -1.29 2.32 7.76
CA VAL A 61 -1.55 2.12 9.20
C VAL A 61 -1.48 3.43 9.95
N THR A 62 -0.39 4.18 9.73
CA THR A 62 -0.14 5.42 10.45
C THR A 62 -1.11 6.52 10.07
N ALA A 63 -1.54 6.56 8.80
CA ALA A 63 -2.50 7.55 8.31
C ALA A 63 -3.91 7.30 8.88
N PHE A 64 -4.29 6.04 9.11
CA PHE A 64 -5.62 5.69 9.64
C PHE A 64 -5.63 5.52 11.17
N ALA A 65 -4.49 5.62 11.85
CA ALA A 65 -4.41 5.48 13.30
C ALA A 65 -4.79 6.79 14.02
N GLY A 66 -5.84 6.74 14.84
CA GLY A 66 -6.11 7.75 15.88
C GLY A 66 -6.85 9.01 15.44
N GLU A 67 -7.35 9.07 14.21
CA GLU A 67 -8.19 10.18 13.74
C GLU A 67 -9.56 9.68 13.33
N GLN A 68 -10.61 10.28 13.89
CA GLN A 68 -11.99 10.08 13.47
C GLN A 68 -12.35 11.05 12.34
N PRO A 69 -13.24 10.66 11.41
CA PRO A 69 -13.66 11.53 10.33
C PRO A 69 -14.61 12.64 10.85
N ASP A 70 -14.26 13.91 10.62
CA ASP A 70 -15.14 15.05 10.93
C ASP A 70 -16.27 15.24 9.89
N ASP A 71 -16.03 14.81 8.65
CA ASP A 71 -16.90 14.97 7.47
C ASP A 71 -17.33 13.60 6.90
N SER A 72 -17.88 13.57 5.67
CA SER A 72 -18.27 12.34 4.96
C SER A 72 -17.21 11.24 5.08
N VAL A 73 -17.55 10.16 5.77
CA VAL A 73 -16.64 9.05 6.08
C VAL A 73 -15.99 8.48 4.82
N LEU A 74 -16.77 8.29 3.75
CA LEU A 74 -16.26 7.77 2.48
C LEU A 74 -15.26 8.73 1.82
N GLY A 75 -15.55 10.04 1.83
CA GLY A 75 -14.66 11.05 1.28
C GLY A 75 -13.33 11.12 2.04
N TRP A 76 -13.37 11.00 3.37
CA TRP A 76 -12.19 10.94 4.22
C TRP A 76 -11.34 9.69 3.94
N VAL A 77 -11.96 8.50 3.87
CA VAL A 77 -11.24 7.25 3.55
C VAL A 77 -10.58 7.34 2.18
N LEU A 78 -11.32 7.79 1.16
CA LEU A 78 -10.80 7.92 -0.21
C LEU A 78 -9.68 8.96 -0.29
N ALA A 79 -9.80 10.10 0.40
CA ALA A 79 -8.77 11.13 0.41
C ALA A 79 -7.47 10.63 1.07
N LYS A 80 -7.57 9.97 2.23
CA LYS A 80 -6.39 9.41 2.92
C LYS A 80 -5.77 8.25 2.14
N ALA A 81 -6.57 7.30 1.67
CA ALA A 81 -6.09 6.19 0.86
C ALA A 81 -5.44 6.70 -0.43
N GLY A 82 -6.04 7.69 -1.09
CA GLY A 82 -5.50 8.35 -2.26
C GLY A 82 -4.18 9.08 -1.99
N ALA A 83 -4.06 9.82 -0.90
CA ALA A 83 -2.82 10.51 -0.52
C ALA A 83 -1.68 9.52 -0.21
N VAL A 84 -1.97 8.47 0.56
CA VAL A 84 -1.02 7.39 0.85
C VAL A 84 -0.62 6.66 -0.42
N ALA A 85 -1.58 6.38 -1.30
CA ALA A 85 -1.33 5.69 -2.55
C ALA A 85 -0.46 6.52 -3.49
N LEU A 86 -0.75 7.81 -3.64
CA LEU A 86 0.03 8.72 -4.47
C LEU A 86 1.46 8.89 -3.95
N ALA A 87 1.64 9.05 -2.64
CA ALA A 87 2.97 9.15 -2.03
C ALA A 87 3.80 7.87 -2.28
N GLY A 88 3.18 6.71 -2.09
CA GLY A 88 3.82 5.42 -2.39
C GLY A 88 4.16 5.23 -3.86
N TRP A 89 3.26 5.64 -4.75
CA TRP A 89 3.45 5.51 -6.20
C TRP A 89 4.59 6.39 -6.70
N LEU A 90 4.66 7.65 -6.24
CA LEU A 90 5.78 8.55 -6.55
C LEU A 90 7.12 7.99 -6.05
N PHE A 91 7.13 7.41 -4.86
CA PHE A 91 8.30 6.71 -4.33
C PHE A 91 8.71 5.52 -5.22
N GLY A 92 7.73 4.77 -5.73
CA GLY A 92 7.96 3.69 -6.69
C GLY A 92 8.55 4.13 -8.01
N ILE A 93 7.98 5.18 -8.61
CA ILE A 93 8.52 5.78 -9.83
C ILE A 93 9.95 6.24 -9.59
N ALA A 94 10.21 6.95 -8.50
CA ALA A 94 11.55 7.38 -8.14
C ALA A 94 12.52 6.20 -7.99
N THR A 95 12.06 5.08 -7.42
CA THR A 95 12.86 3.85 -7.29
C THR A 95 13.22 3.27 -8.66
N ILE A 96 12.26 3.14 -9.58
CA ILE A 96 12.50 2.62 -10.93
C ILE A 96 13.43 3.55 -11.71
N VAL A 97 13.16 4.85 -11.68
CA VAL A 97 13.99 5.86 -12.38
C VAL A 97 15.42 5.83 -11.85
N ALA A 98 15.61 5.79 -10.53
CA ALA A 98 16.94 5.71 -9.93
C ALA A 98 17.65 4.41 -10.31
N ALA A 99 16.96 3.27 -10.29
CA ALA A 99 17.56 2.00 -10.65
C ALA A 99 17.93 1.91 -12.14
N LEU A 100 17.10 2.48 -13.02
CA LEU A 100 17.44 2.64 -14.45
C LEU A 100 18.63 3.58 -14.65
N ALA A 101 18.72 4.66 -13.88
CA ALA A 101 19.87 5.57 -13.93
C ALA A 101 21.16 4.86 -13.51
N VAL A 102 21.13 4.06 -12.43
CA VAL A 102 22.27 3.22 -12.01
C VAL A 102 22.63 2.21 -13.09
N LEU A 103 21.65 1.51 -13.68
CA LEU A 103 21.90 0.55 -14.76
C LEU A 103 22.56 1.21 -15.97
N ASN A 104 22.07 2.40 -16.37
CA ASN A 104 22.65 3.18 -17.46
C ASN A 104 24.05 3.66 -17.14
N TRP A 105 24.30 4.10 -15.91
CA TRP A 105 25.63 4.50 -15.45
C TRP A 105 26.63 3.34 -15.54
N MET A 106 26.23 2.15 -15.07
CA MET A 106 27.07 0.95 -15.11
C MET A 106 27.34 0.43 -16.52
N ASN A 107 26.42 0.66 -17.46
CA ASN A 107 26.46 0.11 -18.82
C ASN A 107 26.47 1.23 -19.86
N TRP A 108 27.14 2.34 -19.59
CA TRP A 108 27.10 3.51 -20.47
C TRP A 108 27.88 3.27 -21.76
N HIS A 109 27.16 3.13 -22.87
CA HIS A 109 27.72 2.99 -24.22
C HIS A 109 27.31 4.15 -25.15
N GLY A 110 26.92 5.30 -24.58
CA GLY A 110 26.47 6.48 -25.33
C GLY A 110 25.02 6.42 -25.82
N LYS A 111 24.26 5.38 -25.46
CA LYS A 111 22.81 5.29 -25.70
C LYS A 111 22.09 4.97 -24.40
N LEU A 112 20.95 5.61 -24.20
CA LEU A 112 20.10 5.37 -23.03
C LEU A 112 19.37 4.04 -23.18
N LEU A 113 19.61 3.12 -22.24
CA LEU A 113 18.93 1.84 -22.13
C LEU A 113 17.62 2.07 -21.37
N LEU A 114 16.50 2.00 -22.10
CA LEU A 114 15.16 2.08 -21.54
C LEU A 114 14.33 0.87 -21.96
N PRO A 115 13.50 0.32 -21.05
CA PRO A 115 12.52 -0.69 -21.40
C PRO A 115 11.41 -0.10 -22.29
N SER A 116 10.62 -0.97 -22.93
CA SER A 116 9.53 -0.51 -23.79
C SER A 116 8.54 0.36 -22.99
N THR A 117 8.07 1.44 -23.62
CA THR A 117 7.14 2.38 -22.98
C THR A 117 5.83 1.71 -22.58
N GLY A 118 5.40 0.68 -23.33
CA GLY A 118 4.23 -0.14 -23.00
C GLY A 118 4.39 -0.90 -21.68
N ILE A 119 5.56 -1.49 -21.44
CA ILE A 119 5.87 -2.16 -20.16
C ILE A 119 5.93 -1.15 -19.03
N LEU A 120 6.60 0.00 -19.21
CA LEU A 120 6.68 1.04 -18.19
C LEU A 120 5.30 1.56 -17.80
N GLY A 121 4.44 1.84 -18.78
CA GLY A 121 3.07 2.28 -18.53
C GLY A 121 2.26 1.23 -17.79
N ALA A 122 2.35 -0.03 -18.21
CA ALA A 122 1.62 -1.13 -17.57
C ALA A 122 2.13 -1.41 -16.14
N ALA A 123 3.45 -1.34 -15.91
CA ALA A 123 4.06 -1.48 -14.60
C ALA A 123 3.69 -0.32 -13.66
N ALA A 124 3.66 0.91 -14.16
CA ALA A 124 3.23 2.08 -13.40
C ALA A 124 1.74 2.00 -13.01
N ALA A 125 0.87 1.56 -13.93
CA ALA A 125 -0.55 1.35 -13.67
C ALA A 125 -0.79 0.21 -12.67
N LEU A 126 -0.10 -0.91 -12.83
CA LEU A 126 -0.17 -2.06 -11.92
C LEU A 126 0.29 -1.66 -10.52
N SER A 127 1.42 -0.95 -10.42
CA SER A 127 1.93 -0.39 -9.17
C SER A 127 0.88 0.47 -8.47
N LEU A 128 0.29 1.43 -9.19
CA LEU A 128 -0.73 2.31 -8.64
C LEU A 128 -1.95 1.53 -8.14
N GLY A 129 -2.45 0.57 -8.93
CA GLY A 129 -3.57 -0.28 -8.55
C GLY A 129 -3.29 -1.10 -7.29
N ALA A 130 -2.11 -1.74 -7.22
CA ALA A 130 -1.69 -2.54 -6.07
C ALA A 130 -1.57 -1.68 -4.79
N ILE A 131 -0.95 -0.51 -4.92
CA ILE A 131 -0.77 0.45 -3.83
C ILE A 131 -2.13 0.97 -3.33
N ALA A 132 -3.06 1.31 -4.24
CA ALA A 132 -4.41 1.74 -3.89
C ALA A 132 -5.21 0.63 -3.17
N ALA A 133 -5.09 -0.62 -3.63
CA ALA A 133 -5.72 -1.77 -3.00
C ALA A 133 -5.19 -1.98 -1.58
N VAL A 134 -3.87 -1.88 -1.38
CA VAL A 134 -3.26 -2.03 -0.05
C VAL A 134 -3.56 -0.86 0.87
N ALA A 135 -3.60 0.38 0.37
CA ALA A 135 -4.01 1.53 1.17
C ALA A 135 -5.47 1.37 1.67
N SER A 136 -6.36 0.88 0.80
CA SER A 136 -7.77 0.62 1.14
C SER A 136 -7.95 -0.61 2.03
N ALA A 137 -7.13 -1.65 1.86
CA ALA A 137 -7.10 -2.78 2.80
C ALA A 137 -6.60 -2.34 4.18
N GLY A 138 -5.64 -1.41 4.22
CA GLY A 138 -5.13 -0.82 5.46
C GLY A 138 -6.21 -0.04 6.21
N SER A 139 -7.03 0.75 5.52
CA SER A 139 -8.15 1.45 6.19
C SER A 139 -9.15 0.47 6.78
N LEU A 140 -9.50 -0.60 6.06
CA LEU A 140 -10.40 -1.64 6.58
C LEU A 140 -9.78 -2.37 7.79
N ALA A 141 -8.49 -2.70 7.73
CA ALA A 141 -7.77 -3.33 8.81
C ALA A 141 -7.66 -2.43 10.06
N ALA A 142 -7.51 -1.12 9.88
CA ALA A 142 -7.49 -0.16 10.97
C ALA A 142 -8.82 -0.14 11.75
N VAL A 143 -9.96 -0.26 11.05
CA VAL A 143 -11.28 -0.35 11.71
C VAL A 143 -11.50 -1.68 12.41
N ALA A 144 -11.07 -2.77 11.78
CA ALA A 144 -11.32 -4.11 12.29
C ALA A 144 -10.44 -4.47 13.50
N ALA A 145 -9.29 -3.82 13.67
CA ALA A 145 -8.28 -4.28 14.60
C ALA A 145 -8.35 -3.56 15.96
N HIS A 146 -8.88 -4.25 16.97
CA HIS A 146 -8.53 -3.99 18.38
C HIS A 146 -7.05 -4.34 18.68
N SER A 147 -6.36 -5.05 17.78
CA SER A 147 -4.92 -5.37 17.87
C SER A 147 -4.21 -5.17 16.51
N ALA A 148 -4.07 -3.91 16.12
CA ALA A 148 -3.47 -3.47 14.86
C ALA A 148 -2.16 -4.18 14.41
N PRO A 149 -1.19 -4.57 15.27
CA PRO A 149 0.12 -5.01 14.79
C PRO A 149 0.12 -6.34 14.01
N SER A 150 -0.79 -7.25 14.32
CA SER A 150 -0.74 -8.64 13.83
C SER A 150 -1.26 -8.79 12.39
N GLY A 151 -2.34 -8.07 12.04
CA GLY A 151 -2.93 -8.08 10.70
C GLY A 151 -1.98 -7.52 9.63
N TYR A 152 -1.29 -6.42 9.93
CA TYR A 152 -0.34 -5.81 9.00
C TYR A 152 0.89 -6.67 8.75
N ARG A 153 1.36 -7.40 9.77
CA ARG A 153 2.45 -8.36 9.58
C ARG A 153 2.04 -9.46 8.60
N ARG A 154 0.81 -9.99 8.70
CA ARG A 154 0.28 -10.99 7.77
C ARG A 154 0.14 -10.41 6.36
N LEU A 155 -0.40 -9.20 6.21
CA LEU A 155 -0.53 -8.55 4.90
C LEU A 155 0.83 -8.35 4.22
N ARG A 156 1.83 -7.88 4.97
CA ARG A 156 3.21 -7.75 4.45
C ARG A 156 3.81 -9.09 4.05
N LEU A 157 3.61 -10.15 4.85
CA LEU A 157 4.11 -11.48 4.54
C LEU A 157 3.45 -12.07 3.30
N ILE A 158 2.13 -11.90 3.16
CA ILE A 158 1.39 -12.33 1.97
C ILE A 158 1.91 -11.57 0.76
N LEU A 159 2.06 -10.25 0.85
CA LEU A 159 2.56 -9.46 -0.27
C LEU A 159 4.01 -9.81 -0.64
N LEU A 160 4.86 -10.06 0.36
CA LEU A 160 6.23 -10.52 0.15
C LEU A 160 6.25 -11.90 -0.51
N ALA A 161 5.42 -12.83 -0.04
CA ALA A 161 5.28 -14.13 -0.66
C ALA A 161 4.78 -14.03 -2.11
N THR A 162 3.85 -13.11 -2.41
CA THR A 162 3.38 -12.86 -3.78
C THR A 162 4.50 -12.31 -4.66
N VAL A 163 5.26 -11.31 -4.20
CA VAL A 163 6.39 -10.73 -4.97
C VAL A 163 7.48 -11.77 -5.20
N ILE A 164 7.87 -12.53 -4.17
CA ILE A 164 8.84 -13.62 -4.28
C ILE A 164 8.32 -14.70 -5.24
N GLY A 165 7.05 -15.07 -5.13
CA GLY A 165 6.40 -16.02 -6.02
C GLY A 165 6.38 -15.54 -7.48
N LEU A 166 6.21 -14.23 -7.72
CA LEU A 166 6.28 -13.65 -9.05
C LEU A 166 7.71 -13.64 -9.61
N LEU A 167 8.70 -13.35 -8.78
CA LEU A 167 10.12 -13.34 -9.17
C LEU A 167 10.69 -14.74 -9.40
N MET A 168 10.28 -15.71 -8.58
CA MET A 168 10.75 -17.09 -8.63
C MET A 168 9.88 -17.96 -9.54
N GLY A 169 8.61 -17.61 -9.75
CA GLY A 169 7.65 -18.39 -10.52
C GLY A 169 8.16 -18.78 -11.91
N PRO A 170 8.62 -17.82 -12.75
CA PRO A 170 9.19 -18.13 -14.06
C PRO A 170 10.40 -19.07 -14.00
N ARG A 171 11.16 -19.06 -12.90
CA ARG A 171 12.36 -19.91 -12.73
C ARG A 171 12.04 -21.30 -12.18
N LEU A 172 10.90 -21.46 -11.51
CA LEU A 172 10.47 -22.71 -10.89
C LEU A 172 9.50 -23.52 -11.77
N LEU A 173 9.01 -22.92 -12.86
CA LEU A 173 8.06 -23.58 -13.76
C LEU A 173 8.74 -24.68 -14.61
N PRO A 174 8.14 -25.89 -14.71
CA PRO A 174 8.63 -26.95 -15.59
C PRO A 174 8.69 -26.48 -17.06
N ALA A 175 9.66 -27.01 -17.82
CA ALA A 175 9.86 -26.64 -19.23
C ALA A 175 8.64 -26.89 -20.14
N SER A 176 7.75 -27.81 -19.77
CA SER A 176 6.50 -28.04 -20.50
C SER A 176 5.51 -26.88 -20.36
N TRP A 177 5.52 -26.19 -19.22
CA TRP A 177 4.68 -25.02 -18.99
C TRP A 177 5.26 -23.79 -19.66
N THR A 178 6.58 -23.63 -19.68
CA THR A 178 7.23 -22.48 -20.32
C THR A 178 6.95 -22.43 -21.82
N GLY A 179 6.80 -23.57 -22.51
CA GLY A 179 6.40 -23.62 -23.92
C GLY A 179 4.99 -23.06 -24.18
N TRP A 180 4.03 -23.39 -23.32
CA TRP A 180 2.67 -22.82 -23.41
C TRP A 180 2.63 -21.35 -22.97
N LEU A 181 3.38 -20.98 -21.93
CA LEU A 181 3.49 -19.59 -21.51
C LEU A 181 4.28 -18.74 -22.51
N ALA A 182 5.21 -19.30 -23.29
CA ALA A 182 6.06 -18.54 -24.21
C ALA A 182 5.27 -17.77 -25.27
N SER A 183 4.13 -18.30 -25.72
CA SER A 183 3.23 -17.56 -26.63
C SER A 183 2.57 -16.34 -25.97
N ASP A 184 2.42 -16.38 -24.65
CA ASP A 184 1.79 -15.33 -23.83
C ASP A 184 2.80 -14.41 -23.12
N LEU A 185 4.06 -14.82 -23.01
CA LEU A 185 5.19 -14.11 -22.40
C LEU A 185 5.86 -13.11 -23.35
N THR A 186 5.15 -12.65 -24.37
CA THR A 186 5.60 -11.51 -25.16
C THR A 186 5.44 -10.22 -24.36
N ASP A 187 6.28 -9.22 -24.60
CA ASP A 187 6.17 -7.90 -23.95
C ASP A 187 4.74 -7.32 -24.03
N ALA A 188 4.10 -7.47 -25.19
CA ALA A 188 2.73 -7.01 -25.41
C ALA A 188 1.71 -7.84 -24.61
N GLY A 189 1.89 -9.16 -24.52
CA GLY A 189 1.05 -10.05 -23.72
C GLY A 189 1.15 -9.74 -22.23
N ILE A 190 2.38 -9.58 -21.72
CA ILE A 190 2.66 -9.21 -20.33
C ILE A 190 2.05 -7.85 -20.01
N ALA A 191 2.29 -6.82 -20.85
CA ALA A 191 1.72 -5.50 -20.65
C ALA A 191 0.19 -5.52 -20.62
N ARG A 192 -0.45 -6.29 -21.52
CA ARG A 192 -1.92 -6.43 -21.54
C ARG A 192 -2.46 -7.06 -20.27
N LYS A 193 -1.87 -8.17 -19.80
CA LYS A 193 -2.27 -8.83 -18.55
C LYS A 193 -2.05 -7.92 -17.34
N ALA A 194 -0.99 -7.12 -17.35
CA ALA A 194 -0.69 -6.15 -16.30
C ALA A 194 -1.72 -5.02 -16.24
N TRP A 195 -2.17 -4.51 -17.39
CA TRP A 195 -3.28 -3.55 -17.44
C TRP A 195 -4.58 -4.12 -16.90
N LEU A 196 -4.91 -5.37 -17.24
CA LEU A 196 -6.09 -6.06 -16.69
C LEU A 196 -5.98 -6.23 -15.17
N ALA A 197 -4.83 -6.68 -14.67
CA ALA A 197 -4.58 -6.77 -13.24
C ALA A 197 -4.66 -5.41 -12.54
N ALA A 198 -4.11 -4.35 -13.14
CA ALA A 198 -4.22 -2.98 -12.62
C ALA A 198 -5.68 -2.55 -12.48
N ALA A 199 -6.50 -2.77 -13.52
CA ALA A 199 -7.93 -2.45 -13.49
C ALA A 199 -8.67 -3.23 -12.39
N LEU A 200 -8.42 -4.54 -12.27
CA LEU A 200 -9.01 -5.38 -11.22
C LEU A 200 -8.62 -4.90 -9.81
N LEU A 201 -7.36 -4.50 -9.62
CA LEU A 201 -6.87 -3.97 -8.34
C LEU A 201 -7.52 -2.63 -7.99
N VAL A 202 -7.76 -1.75 -8.96
CA VAL A 202 -8.49 -0.49 -8.74
C VAL A 202 -9.95 -0.76 -8.33
N VAL A 203 -10.62 -1.71 -8.99
CA VAL A 203 -11.97 -2.13 -8.60
C VAL A 203 -12.00 -2.70 -7.18
N LEU A 204 -11.03 -3.55 -6.85
CA LEU A 204 -10.86 -4.10 -5.50
C LEU A 204 -10.61 -2.99 -4.46
N ALA A 205 -9.76 -2.01 -4.78
CA ALA A 205 -9.49 -0.87 -3.91
C ALA A 205 -10.77 -0.08 -3.60
N GLY A 206 -11.58 0.20 -4.63
CA GLY A 206 -12.86 0.89 -4.46
C GLY A 206 -13.85 0.10 -3.60
N PHE A 207 -13.91 -1.22 -3.78
CA PHE A 207 -14.73 -2.10 -2.94
C PHE A 207 -14.27 -2.08 -1.47
N LEU A 208 -12.97 -2.21 -1.22
CA LEU A 208 -12.39 -2.18 0.12
C LEU A 208 -12.59 -0.83 0.81
N ALA A 209 -12.42 0.28 0.09
CA ALA A 209 -12.65 1.62 0.62
C ALA A 209 -14.13 1.83 1.01
N ARG A 210 -15.07 1.33 0.20
CA ARG A 210 -16.51 1.34 0.54
C ARG A 210 -16.81 0.49 1.76
N ALA A 211 -16.25 -0.72 1.84
CA ALA A 211 -16.43 -1.60 2.99
C ALA A 211 -15.87 -0.96 4.28
N ALA A 212 -14.71 -0.30 4.21
CA ALA A 212 -14.13 0.43 5.33
C ALA A 212 -15.04 1.59 5.77
N ALA A 213 -15.55 2.38 4.83
CA ALA A 213 -16.44 3.49 5.13
C ALA A 213 -17.74 3.03 5.82
N ALA A 214 -18.35 1.93 5.34
CA ALA A 214 -19.55 1.36 5.97
C ALA A 214 -19.29 0.88 7.41
N ARG A 215 -18.08 0.39 7.71
CA ARG A 215 -17.69 0.00 9.07
C ARG A 215 -17.50 1.20 9.98
N TYR A 216 -16.85 2.27 9.50
CA TYR A 216 -16.71 3.52 10.25
C TYR A 216 -18.08 4.13 10.60
N SER A 217 -19.03 4.16 9.66
CA SER A 217 -20.37 4.69 9.95
C SER A 217 -21.14 3.87 10.99
N SER A 218 -20.90 2.55 11.07
CA SER A 218 -21.56 1.70 12.08
C SER A 218 -21.03 1.95 13.50
N LEU A 219 -19.77 2.37 13.64
CA LEU A 219 -19.18 2.70 14.94
C LEU A 219 -19.74 4.02 15.48
N ASP A 220 -19.89 5.02 14.62
CA ASP A 220 -20.45 6.34 14.97
C ASP A 220 -21.91 6.24 15.48
N SER A 221 -22.71 5.37 14.86
CA SER A 221 -24.08 5.09 15.33
C SER A 221 -24.16 4.33 16.67
N GLY A 222 -23.07 3.69 17.10
CA GLY A 222 -23.05 2.87 18.32
C GLY A 222 -22.80 3.67 19.59
N GLU A 223 -22.11 4.81 19.52
CA GLU A 223 -21.81 5.66 20.68
C GLU A 223 -22.99 6.58 21.08
N SER A 224 -24.01 6.70 20.23
CA SER A 224 -25.17 7.58 20.45
C SER A 224 -26.33 6.94 21.22
N SER A 225 -26.16 5.76 21.84
CA SER A 225 -27.22 5.18 22.69
C SER A 225 -26.72 4.17 23.76
N PRO A 226 -27.19 4.22 25.03
CA PRO A 226 -28.05 5.21 25.68
C PRO A 226 -27.29 6.01 26.74
N ALA A 227 -27.79 7.23 26.99
CA ALA A 227 -27.70 7.87 28.28
C ALA A 227 -27.98 6.83 29.36
N VAL A 228 -26.93 6.44 30.09
CA VAL A 228 -27.09 5.82 31.40
C VAL A 228 -27.84 6.87 32.20
N SER A 229 -29.16 6.70 32.26
CA SER A 229 -30.02 7.33 33.23
C SER A 229 -29.31 7.19 34.55
N SER A 230 -28.67 8.27 34.99
CA SER A 230 -27.90 8.31 36.22
C SER A 230 -28.82 7.75 37.29
N PRO A 231 -28.41 6.69 38.02
CA PRO A 231 -29.23 6.18 39.10
C PRO A 231 -29.50 7.35 40.02
N SER A 232 -30.79 7.70 40.11
CA SER A 232 -31.29 8.76 40.97
C SER A 232 -30.62 8.64 42.32
N SER A 233 -29.87 9.67 42.69
CA SER A 233 -29.36 9.90 44.02
C SER A 233 -30.46 9.62 45.03
N SER A 234 -30.38 8.46 45.68
CA SER A 234 -31.17 8.22 46.89
C SER A 234 -30.53 9.10 47.97
N PRO A 235 -31.30 10.00 48.62
CA PRO A 235 -30.78 10.86 49.68
C PRO A 235 -30.58 10.00 50.92
N ASN A 236 -29.37 9.48 51.13
CA ASN A 236 -29.04 8.80 52.37
C ASN A 236 -28.62 9.87 53.39
N SER A 237 -29.66 10.33 54.09
CA SER A 237 -29.71 10.87 55.46
C SER A 237 -28.41 10.82 56.27
N GLU A 238 -28.01 12.01 56.73
CA GLU A 238 -27.20 12.27 57.92
C GLU A 238 -27.71 11.48 59.14
N PRO A 239 -26.85 10.79 59.88
CA PRO A 239 -27.03 10.61 61.31
C PRO A 239 -26.34 11.77 62.04
N ASP A 240 -27.18 12.70 62.47
CA ASP A 240 -26.95 13.59 63.60
C ASP A 240 -26.70 12.78 64.89
N SER A 241 -26.10 13.46 65.88
CA SER A 241 -25.93 13.11 67.29
C SER A 241 -24.72 12.28 67.73
N GLY A 242 -23.97 12.86 68.69
CA GLY A 242 -23.28 12.08 69.71
C GLY A 242 -22.06 12.73 70.37
N ASP A 243 -22.26 13.80 71.14
CA ASP A 243 -21.33 14.27 72.17
C ASP A 243 -20.86 13.12 73.10
N SER A 244 -19.57 13.08 73.43
CA SER A 244 -18.98 12.84 74.78
C SER A 244 -17.45 12.89 74.72
#